data_AF-M3IFR5-F1
#
_entry.id   AF-M3IFR5-F1
#
_cell.length_a   1.000
_cell.length_b   1.000
_cell.length_c   1.000
_cell.angle_alpha   90.00
_cell.angle_beta   90.00
_cell.angle_gamma   90.00
#
_symmetry.space_group_name_H-M   'P 1'
#
loop_
_entity.id
_entity.type
_entity.pdbx_description
1 polymer ?
#
loop_
_entity_poly.entity_id
_entity_poly.type
_entity_poly.pdbx_seq_one_letter_code
_entity_poly.pdbx_strand_id
1 'polypeptide(L)'
;MVDKAGIILCDTKFEFGILDGQVILIDELLTPDSSRYWSTDTYSVGISPPSLDKQILRNYLETTSWNKMPPAPNLPAELIQELREKYQKIEDLILSCTSQKSK
;
A
#
# COMPACT_ATOMS: atom_id res chain seq x y z
N MET A 1 12.44 12.11 -5.22
CA MET A 1 11.66 12.03 -3.97
C MET A 1 10.20 11.85 -4.36
N VAL A 2 9.52 10.97 -3.64
CA VAL A 2 8.16 10.44 -3.92
C VAL A 2 7.13 11.56 -4.16
N ASP A 3 7.31 12.71 -3.52
CA ASP A 3 6.52 13.92 -3.71
C ASP A 3 6.38 14.39 -5.18
N LYS A 4 7.39 14.12 -6.02
CA LYS A 4 7.35 14.50 -7.45
C LYS A 4 6.37 13.67 -8.28
N ALA A 5 5.92 12.52 -7.78
CA ALA A 5 4.94 11.66 -8.44
C ALA A 5 3.51 11.88 -7.91
N GLY A 6 3.26 12.91 -7.10
CA GLY A 6 1.92 13.19 -6.57
C GLY A 6 1.46 12.22 -5.47
N ILE A 7 2.41 11.54 -4.83
CA ILE A 7 2.16 10.62 -3.71
C ILE A 7 3.06 10.96 -2.51
N ILE A 8 2.56 10.64 -1.32
CA ILE A 8 3.23 10.79 -0.04
C ILE A 8 3.39 9.40 0.57
N LEU A 9 4.62 9.03 0.95
CA LEU A 9 4.88 7.85 1.78
C LEU A 9 4.74 8.23 3.25
N CYS A 10 3.65 7.80 3.89
CA CYS A 10 3.32 8.21 5.26
C CYS A 10 4.09 7.40 6.29
N ASP A 11 4.09 6.08 6.11
CA ASP A 11 4.81 5.11 6.92
C ASP A 11 5.08 3.85 6.11
N THR A 12 6.05 3.06 6.58
CA THR A 12 6.35 1.73 6.03
C THR A 12 6.87 0.82 7.14
N LYS A 13 6.52 -0.46 7.04
CA LYS A 13 7.12 -1.53 7.83
C LYS A 13 8.36 -2.03 7.10
N PHE A 14 9.44 -2.25 7.84
CA PHE A 14 10.59 -3.03 7.39
C PHE A 14 10.72 -4.27 8.26
N GLU A 15 11.18 -5.37 7.66
CA GLU A 15 11.61 -6.54 8.41
C GLU A 15 13.11 -6.75 8.18
N PHE A 16 13.80 -7.12 9.25
CA PHE A 16 15.24 -7.34 9.24
C PHE A 16 15.55 -8.73 9.77
N GLY A 17 16.48 -9.41 9.10
CA GLY A 17 17.07 -10.67 9.54
C GLY A 17 18.53 -10.48 9.97
N ILE A 18 19.11 -11.53 10.55
CA ILE A 18 20.55 -11.61 10.79
C ILE A 18 21.09 -12.78 9.97
N LEU A 19 22.06 -12.50 9.10
CA LEU A 19 22.78 -13.50 8.32
C LEU A 19 24.27 -13.28 8.52
N ASP A 20 24.99 -14.31 8.97
CA ASP A 20 26.44 -14.27 9.24
C ASP A 20 26.87 -13.09 10.13
N GLY A 21 26.03 -12.76 11.14
CA GLY A 21 26.27 -11.65 12.07
C GLY A 21 26.00 -10.26 11.49
N GLN A 22 25.49 -10.16 10.25
CA GLN A 22 25.10 -8.91 9.63
C GLN A 22 23.59 -8.75 9.60
N VAL A 23 23.12 -7.53 9.86
CA VAL A 23 21.71 -7.18 9.68
C VAL A 23 21.43 -7.09 8.18
N ILE A 24 20.46 -7.88 7.73
CA ILE A 24 19.99 -7.86 6.35
C ILE A 24 18.55 -7.37 6.31
N LEU A 25 18.21 -6.65 5.25
CA LEU A 25 16.84 -6.30 4.93
C LEU A 25 16.18 -7.53 4.28
N ILE A 26 15.00 -7.89 4.77
CA ILE A 26 14.22 -9.02 4.26
C ILE A 26 12.81 -8.54 3.92
N ASP A 27 11.93 -9.47 3.56
CA ASP A 27 10.53 -9.21 3.20
C ASP A 27 10.40 -8.23 2.01
N GLU A 28 9.17 -7.77 1.76
CA GLU A 28 8.86 -6.75 0.77
C GLU A 28 9.23 -5.32 1.23
N LEU A 29 9.42 -4.41 0.25
CA LEU A 29 9.84 -3.03 0.50
C LEU A 29 9.02 -2.05 -0.31
N LEU A 30 8.49 -1.04 0.38
CA LEU A 30 7.82 0.10 -0.26
C LEU A 30 6.67 -0.35 -1.18
N THR A 31 6.02 -1.45 -0.84
CA THR A 31 4.83 -1.93 -1.55
C THR A 31 3.58 -1.32 -0.91
N PRO A 32 2.43 -1.30 -1.60
CA PRO A 32 1.15 -0.92 -0.99
C PRO A 32 0.74 -1.81 0.20
N ASP A 33 1.40 -2.96 0.37
CA ASP A 33 1.12 -3.90 1.45
C ASP A 33 1.94 -3.57 2.71
N SER A 34 3.20 -3.18 2.53
CA SER A 34 4.11 -2.79 3.60
C SER A 34 4.01 -1.32 4.01
N SER A 35 3.37 -0.48 3.18
CA SER A 35 3.44 0.98 3.29
C SER A 35 2.10 1.65 3.04
N ARG A 36 1.90 2.80 3.68
CA ARG A 36 0.74 3.67 3.43
C ARG A 36 1.10 4.80 2.49
N TYR A 37 0.38 4.88 1.37
CA TYR A 37 0.52 5.93 0.38
C TYR A 37 -0.71 6.83 0.35
N TRP A 38 -0.49 8.14 0.45
CA TRP A 38 -1.53 9.16 0.25
C TRP A 38 -1.30 9.95 -1.03
N SER A 39 -2.38 10.43 -1.65
CA SER A 39 -2.27 11.40 -2.76
C SER A 39 -2.00 12.80 -2.20
N THR A 40 -1.06 13.51 -2.82
CA THR A 40 -0.77 14.92 -2.49
C THR A 40 -1.98 15.83 -2.67
N ASP A 41 -2.87 15.51 -3.62
CA ASP A 41 -4.02 16.34 -3.97
C ASP A 41 -5.14 16.28 -2.92
N THR A 42 -5.18 15.19 -2.13
CA THR A 42 -6.25 14.93 -1.15
C THR A 42 -5.79 15.08 0.29
N TYR A 43 -4.49 15.21 0.53
CA TYR A 43 -3.95 15.30 1.87
C TYR A 43 -4.06 16.72 2.43
N SER A 44 -4.52 16.81 3.69
CA SER A 44 -4.39 18.01 4.50
C SER A 44 -4.15 17.63 5.97
N VAL A 45 -3.45 18.49 6.70
CA VAL A 45 -3.19 18.29 8.13
C VAL A 45 -4.51 18.09 8.89
N GLY A 46 -4.56 17.07 9.75
CA GLY A 46 -5.75 16.72 10.54
C GLY A 46 -6.75 15.81 9.83
N ILE A 47 -6.50 15.40 8.58
CA ILE A 47 -7.32 14.43 7.85
C ILE A 47 -6.57 13.10 7.66
N SER A 48 -7.32 12.00 7.71
CA SER A 48 -6.85 10.70 7.23
C SER A 48 -7.44 10.48 5.83
N PRO A 49 -6.69 10.79 4.75
CA PRO A 49 -7.20 10.68 3.40
C PRO A 49 -7.47 9.22 3.02
N PRO A 50 -8.30 8.98 1.98
CA PRO A 50 -8.64 7.62 1.56
C PRO A 50 -7.38 6.81 1.23
N SER A 51 -7.14 5.74 1.99
CA SER A 51 -6.02 4.83 1.71
C SER A 51 -6.21 4.17 0.34
N LEU A 52 -5.14 4.12 -0.43
CA LEU A 52 -5.07 3.43 -1.72
C LEU A 52 -4.61 1.96 -1.58
N ASP A 53 -4.56 1.46 -0.35
CA ASP A 53 -4.04 0.14 0.03
C ASP A 53 -5.15 -0.84 0.45
N LYS A 54 -4.77 -1.92 1.16
CA LYS A 54 -5.67 -2.94 1.73
C LYS A 54 -6.83 -2.38 2.56
N GLN A 55 -6.82 -1.11 2.94
CA GLN A 55 -7.89 -0.51 3.72
C GLN A 55 -9.26 -0.63 3.04
N ILE A 56 -9.32 -0.66 1.70
CA ILE A 56 -10.59 -0.84 0.98
C ILE A 56 -11.17 -2.23 1.23
N LEU A 57 -10.32 -3.27 1.15
CA LEU A 57 -10.72 -4.63 1.48
C LEU A 57 -11.12 -4.74 2.95
N ARG A 58 -10.36 -4.12 3.86
CA ARG A 58 -10.70 -4.11 5.30
C ARG A 58 -12.05 -3.46 5.54
N ASN A 59 -12.26 -2.26 5.00
CA ASN A 59 -13.53 -1.54 5.11
C ASN A 59 -14.70 -2.38 4.58
N TYR A 60 -14.53 -3.04 3.43
CA TYR A 60 -15.54 -3.97 2.91
C TYR A 60 -15.82 -5.12 3.87
N LEU A 61 -14.78 -5.78 4.39
CA LEU A 61 -14.95 -6.91 5.31
C LEU A 61 -15.64 -6.49 6.62
N GLU A 62 -15.42 -5.27 7.12
CA GLU A 62 -16.15 -4.73 8.28
C GLU A 62 -17.65 -4.51 8.01
N THR A 63 -18.09 -4.43 6.75
CA THR A 63 -19.53 -4.39 6.41
C THR A 63 -20.18 -5.78 6.39
N THR A 64 -19.38 -6.85 6.44
CA THR A 64 -19.87 -8.22 6.42
C THR A 64 -20.09 -8.77 7.83
N SER A 65 -20.90 -9.82 7.97
CA SER A 65 -21.05 -10.55 9.24
C SER A 65 -19.89 -11.51 9.54
N TRP A 66 -18.75 -11.38 8.86
CA TRP A 66 -17.63 -12.29 9.00
C TRP A 66 -16.88 -12.06 10.31
N ASN A 67 -16.74 -13.10 11.11
CA ASN A 67 -16.09 -13.06 12.42
C ASN A 67 -14.54 -13.12 12.37
N LYS A 68 -13.94 -12.89 11.19
CA LYS A 68 -12.48 -12.97 10.95
C LYS A 68 -11.88 -14.36 11.16
N MET A 69 -12.70 -15.42 11.16
CA MET A 69 -12.25 -16.81 11.21
C MET A 69 -12.47 -17.50 9.86
N PRO A 70 -11.61 -18.45 9.45
CA PRO A 70 -11.82 -19.22 8.22
C PRO A 70 -13.16 -20.00 8.23
N PRO A 71 -13.84 -20.14 7.07
CA PRO A 71 -13.48 -19.57 5.77
C PRO A 71 -13.83 -18.08 5.64
N ALA A 72 -13.02 -17.34 4.88
CA ALA A 72 -13.33 -15.97 4.50
C ALA A 72 -14.51 -15.92 3.50
N PRO A 73 -15.31 -14.83 3.49
CA PRO A 73 -16.39 -14.68 2.53
C PRO A 73 -15.84 -14.50 1.11
N ASN A 74 -16.66 -14.87 0.11
CA ASN A 74 -16.35 -14.54 -1.27
C ASN A 74 -16.41 -13.02 -1.48
N LEU A 75 -15.43 -12.48 -2.21
CA LEU A 75 -15.37 -11.07 -2.53
C LEU A 75 -16.13 -10.79 -3.84
N PRO A 76 -16.91 -9.70 -3.93
CA PRO A 76 -17.54 -9.27 -5.17
C PRO A 76 -16.48 -8.99 -6.25
N ALA A 77 -16.78 -9.34 -7.51
CA ALA A 77 -15.86 -9.11 -8.61
C ALA A 77 -15.50 -7.63 -8.80
N GLU A 78 -16.46 -6.73 -8.54
CA GLU A 78 -16.25 -5.28 -8.60
C GLU A 78 -15.22 -4.80 -7.59
N LEU A 79 -15.27 -5.32 -6.35
CA LEU A 79 -14.29 -5.01 -5.31
C LEU A 79 -12.89 -5.49 -5.70
N ILE A 80 -12.79 -6.70 -6.26
CA ILE A 80 -11.51 -7.25 -6.73
C ILE A 80 -10.93 -6.36 -7.84
N GLN A 81 -11.77 -5.91 -8.77
CA GLN A 81 -11.34 -5.05 -9.86
C GLN A 81 -10.90 -3.67 -9.36
N GLU A 82 -11.66 -3.05 -8.44
CA GLU A 82 -11.29 -1.78 -7.81
C GLU A 82 -9.94 -1.88 -7.07
N LEU A 83 -9.76 -2.95 -6.29
CA LEU A 83 -8.49 -3.21 -5.60
C LEU A 83 -7.33 -3.33 -6.61
N ARG A 84 -7.50 -4.12 -7.67
CA ARG A 84 -6.47 -4.28 -8.71
C ARG A 84 -6.08 -2.95 -9.34
N GLU A 85 -7.05 -2.14 -9.74
CA GLU A 85 -6.80 -0.85 -10.38
C GLU A 85 -6.02 0.11 -9.49
N LYS A 86 -6.31 0.12 -8.18
CA LYS A 86 -5.58 0.97 -7.22
C LYS A 86 -4.16 0.51 -6.98
N TYR A 87 -3.95 -0.80 -6.88
CA TYR A 87 -2.61 -1.37 -6.75
C TYR A 87 -1.75 -1.06 -7.97
N GLN A 88 -2.30 -1.24 -9.17
CA GLN A 88 -1.62 -0.93 -10.42
C GLN A 88 -1.30 0.57 -10.53
N LYS A 89 -2.23 1.44 -10.13
CA LYS A 89 -1.99 2.89 -10.08
C LYS A 89 -0.84 3.25 -9.14
N ILE A 90 -0.76 2.66 -7.95
CA ILE A 90 0.36 2.96 -7.03
C ILE A 90 1.68 2.42 -7.60
N GLU A 91 1.68 1.21 -8.14
CA GLU A 91 2.85 0.63 -8.79
C GLU A 91 3.42 1.58 -9.86
N ASP A 92 2.57 2.07 -10.76
CA ASP A 92 2.97 3.00 -11.82
C ASP A 92 3.60 4.29 -11.25
N LEU A 93 3.00 4.84 -10.18
CA LEU A 93 3.50 6.05 -9.51
C LEU A 93 4.86 5.81 -8.83
N ILE A 94 5.03 4.66 -8.17
CA ILE A 94 6.30 4.27 -7.54
C ILE A 94 7.39 4.09 -8.59
N LEU A 95 7.11 3.38 -9.69
CA LEU A 95 8.08 3.15 -10.78
C LEU A 95 8.44 4.43 -11.54
N SER A 96 7.52 5.39 -11.61
CA SER A 96 7.84 6.73 -12.14
C SER A 96 8.90 7.46 -11.32
N CYS A 97 8.99 7.20 -10.01
CA CYS A 97 10.00 7.81 -9.13
C CYS A 97 11.40 7.24 -9.35
N THR A 98 11.52 5.97 -9.74
CA THR A 98 12.81 5.28 -9.90
C THR A 98 13.45 5.52 -11.28
N SER A 99 12.65 5.94 -12.26
CA SER A 99 13.08 6.17 -13.64
C SER A 99 13.86 7.49 -13.87
N GLN A 100 14.12 8.28 -12.82
CA GLN A 100 15.05 9.42 -12.90
C GLN A 100 16.50 8.90 -12.89
N LYS A 101 16.96 8.51 -14.08
CA LYS A 101 18.31 8.01 -14.41
C LYS A 101 19.42 8.80 -13.72
N SER A 102 20.38 8.06 -13.17
CA SER A 102 21.77 8.47 -12.96
C SER A 102 22.25 9.34 -14.11
N LYS A 103 22.61 10.57 -13.78
CA LYS A 103 23.53 11.39 -14.57
C LYS A 103 24.94 11.20 -14.01
#